data_AF-A0A960MM32-F1
#
_entry.id   AF-A0A960MM32-F1
#
_cell.length_a   1.000
_cell.length_b   1.000
_cell.length_c   1.000
_cell.angle_alpha   90.00
_cell.angle_beta   90.00
_cell.angle_gamma   90.00
#
_symmetry.space_group_name_H-M   'P 1'
#
loop_
_entity.id
_entity.type
_entity.pdbx_description
1 polymer ?
#
loop_
_entity_poly.entity_id
_entity_poly.type
_entity_poly.pdbx_seq_one_letter_code
_entity_poly.pdbx_strand_id
1 'polypeptide(L)'
;SIYAGSFLTVVIYLIWEVVALGVLPLSDILHSYHIDVDAAQAMRTYLGSSFIGVSAQGLAFFSLLTSFLAQSLSLTNFLSDGFKVEHKEREPIGMCLLALIPPLIVSIIYPDLFFQAFNFAGGICAVVLFGIFPALMTWIGRYHKGNLSEDRVRGGRFLLIVVLLIACVIFFDQVSTMLNFKLIPRP
;
A
#
# COMPACT_ATOMS: atom_id res chain seq x y z
N SER A 1 0.41 17.88 12.84
CA SER A 1 -0.90 17.37 13.31
C SER A 1 -1.29 16.20 12.43
N ILE A 2 -1.34 14.98 12.99
CA ILE A 2 -1.67 13.75 12.24
C ILE A 2 -3.09 13.82 11.66
N TYR A 3 -4.04 14.34 12.45
CA TYR A 3 -5.44 14.47 12.03
C TYR A 3 -5.64 15.37 10.81
N ALA A 4 -4.95 16.52 10.76
CA ALA A 4 -5.06 17.44 9.63
C ALA A 4 -4.48 16.84 8.35
N GLY A 5 -3.36 16.12 8.46
CA GLY A 5 -2.77 15.39 7.33
C GLY A 5 -3.70 14.29 6.83
N SER A 6 -4.19 13.42 7.71
CA SER A 6 -5.11 12.34 7.34
C SER A 6 -6.41 12.86 6.72
N PHE A 7 -6.99 13.91 7.29
CA PHE A 7 -8.22 14.51 6.75
C PHE A 7 -7.99 15.11 5.36
N LEU A 8 -6.88 15.83 5.16
CA LEU A 8 -6.51 16.38 3.86
C LEU A 8 -6.35 15.27 2.81
N THR A 9 -5.64 14.20 3.14
CA THR A 9 -5.46 13.04 2.27
C THR A 9 -6.80 12.44 1.86
N VAL A 10 -7.72 12.23 2.81
CA VAL A 10 -9.06 11.70 2.54
C VAL A 10 -9.84 12.60 1.58
N VAL A 11 -9.83 13.92 1.79
CA VAL A 11 -10.54 14.86 0.92
C VAL A 11 -10.00 14.81 -0.51
N ILE A 12 -8.68 14.75 -0.68
CA ILE A 12 -8.04 14.67 -2.00
C ILE A 12 -8.42 13.36 -2.71
N TYR A 13 -8.40 12.22 -2.00
CA TYR A 13 -8.84 10.94 -2.56
C TYR A 13 -10.32 10.96 -2.97
N LEU A 14 -11.20 11.52 -2.15
CA LEU A 14 -12.62 11.61 -2.49
C LEU A 14 -12.86 12.47 -3.74
N ILE A 15 -12.15 13.59 -3.87
CA ILE A 15 -12.24 14.42 -5.08
C ILE A 15 -11.77 13.63 -6.30
N TRP A 16 -10.65 12.91 -6.18
CA TRP A 16 -10.13 12.07 -7.26
C TRP A 16 -11.12 10.99 -7.70
N GLU A 17 -11.70 10.25 -6.75
CA GLU A 17 -12.69 9.20 -7.04
C GLU A 17 -13.93 9.76 -7.74
N VAL A 18 -14.47 10.90 -7.28
CA VAL A 18 -15.63 11.55 -7.92
C VAL A 18 -15.31 11.97 -9.34
N VAL A 19 -14.11 12.49 -9.60
CA VAL A 19 -13.68 12.87 -10.95
C VAL A 19 -13.48 11.63 -11.82
N ALA A 20 -12.77 10.61 -11.34
CA ALA A 20 -12.49 9.40 -12.10
C ALA A 20 -13.77 8.65 -12.49
N LEU A 21 -14.67 8.45 -11.52
CA LEU A 21 -15.96 7.78 -11.73
C LEU A 21 -16.97 8.65 -12.48
N GLY A 22 -16.86 9.98 -12.39
CA GLY A 22 -17.76 10.91 -13.08
C GLY A 22 -17.40 11.14 -14.55
N VAL A 23 -16.12 11.01 -14.91
CA VAL A 23 -15.60 11.24 -16.27
C VAL A 23 -15.66 9.98 -17.12
N LEU A 24 -15.38 8.80 -16.55
CA LEU A 24 -15.36 7.55 -17.30
C LEU A 24 -16.75 6.89 -17.32
N PRO A 25 -17.26 6.45 -18.50
CA PRO A 25 -18.46 5.64 -18.56
C PRO A 25 -18.22 4.27 -17.91
N LEU A 26 -19.27 3.67 -17.35
CA LEU A 26 -19.17 2.39 -16.63
C LEU A 26 -18.53 1.27 -17.47
N SER A 27 -18.76 1.26 -18.78
CA SER A 27 -18.15 0.31 -19.72
C SER A 27 -16.62 0.37 -19.72
N ASP A 28 -16.06 1.58 -19.68
CA ASP A 28 -14.62 1.80 -19.79
C ASP A 28 -13.92 1.56 -18.45
N ILE A 29 -14.63 1.81 -17.34
CA ILE A 29 -14.17 1.43 -15.99
C ILE A 29 -14.07 -0.09 -15.87
N LEU A 30 -15.13 -0.81 -16.27
CA LEU A 30 -15.13 -2.28 -16.24
C LEU A 30 -14.06 -2.86 -17.17
N HIS A 31 -13.89 -2.29 -18.36
CA HIS A 31 -12.85 -2.71 -19.29
C HIS A 31 -11.44 -2.50 -18.71
N SER A 32 -11.21 -1.34 -18.09
CA SER A 32 -9.92 -1.02 -17.46
C SER A 32 -9.63 -1.91 -16.25
N TYR A 33 -10.66 -2.25 -15.46
CA TYR A 33 -10.56 -3.21 -14.37
C TYR A 33 -10.19 -4.63 -14.87
N HIS A 34 -10.73 -5.04 -16.02
CA HIS A 34 -10.44 -6.37 -16.58
C HIS A 34 -9.06 -6.50 -17.23
N ILE A 35 -8.45 -5.39 -17.64
CA ILE A 35 -7.12 -5.36 -18.28
C ILE A 35 -6.04 -4.88 -17.30
N ASP A 36 -6.40 -4.73 -16.01
CA ASP A 36 -5.49 -4.22 -14.97
C ASP A 36 -4.81 -2.90 -15.38
N VAL A 37 -5.59 -1.96 -15.94
CA VAL A 37 -5.10 -0.64 -16.36
C VAL A 37 -5.51 0.40 -15.33
N ASP A 38 -4.57 1.27 -14.96
CA ASP A 38 -4.82 2.37 -14.02
C ASP A 38 -5.89 3.35 -14.56
N ALA A 39 -6.76 3.84 -13.68
CA ALA A 39 -7.84 4.75 -14.00
C ALA A 39 -7.33 6.07 -14.61
N ALA A 40 -6.14 6.54 -14.20
CA ALA A 40 -5.53 7.72 -14.79
C ALA A 40 -5.14 7.48 -16.26
N GLN A 41 -4.68 6.28 -16.60
CA GLN A 41 -4.34 5.91 -17.98
C GLN A 41 -5.61 5.74 -18.85
N ALA A 42 -6.68 5.17 -18.29
CA ALA A 42 -7.98 5.11 -18.95
C ALA A 42 -8.52 6.51 -19.29
N MET A 43 -8.47 7.45 -18.34
CA MET A 43 -8.87 8.85 -18.56
C MET A 43 -8.00 9.55 -19.60
N ARG A 44 -6.68 9.32 -19.61
CA ARG A 44 -5.79 9.90 -20.62
C ARG A 44 -6.16 9.46 -22.04
N THR A 45 -6.51 8.19 -22.22
CA THR A 45 -6.97 7.66 -23.51
C THR A 45 -8.29 8.30 -23.95
N TYR A 46 -9.20 8.52 -23.00
CA TYR A 46 -10.51 9.13 -23.28
C TYR A 46 -10.44 10.63 -23.58
N LEU A 47 -9.61 11.40 -22.86
CA LEU A 47 -9.57 12.87 -22.96
C LEU A 47 -8.78 13.41 -24.16
N GLY A 48 -7.93 12.59 -24.81
CA GLY A 48 -7.30 12.91 -26.10
C GLY A 48 -6.41 14.18 -26.16
N SER A 49 -6.14 14.86 -25.05
CA SER A 49 -5.40 16.14 -25.05
C SER A 49 -3.89 15.93 -24.88
N SER A 50 -3.14 16.24 -25.94
CA SER A 50 -1.69 15.99 -26.02
C SER A 50 -0.88 16.76 -24.96
N PHE A 51 -1.19 18.05 -24.72
CA PHE A 51 -0.42 18.87 -23.78
C PHE A 51 -0.59 18.43 -22.32
N ILE A 52 -1.84 18.22 -21.88
CA ILE A 52 -2.12 17.74 -20.52
C ILE A 52 -1.56 16.33 -20.32
N GLY A 53 -1.68 15.46 -21.34
CA GLY A 53 -1.14 14.10 -21.30
C GLY A 53 0.38 14.05 -21.12
N VAL A 54 1.14 14.94 -21.78
CA VAL A 54 2.61 14.98 -21.68
C VAL A 54 3.07 15.54 -20.34
N SER A 55 2.50 16.65 -19.87
CA SER A 55 2.86 17.23 -18.57
C SER A 55 2.50 16.30 -17.40
N ALA A 56 1.32 15.68 -17.45
CA ALA A 56 0.90 14.71 -16.44
C ALA A 56 1.81 13.47 -16.43
N GLN A 57 2.24 12.97 -17.60
CA GLN A 57 3.18 11.85 -17.69
C GLN A 57 4.56 12.20 -17.16
N GLY A 58 5.07 13.40 -17.45
CA GLY A 58 6.33 13.89 -16.90
C GLY A 58 6.26 13.95 -15.36
N LEU A 59 5.19 14.54 -14.82
CA LEU A 59 4.98 14.61 -13.38
C LEU A 59 4.86 13.21 -12.74
N ALA A 60 4.06 12.32 -13.33
CA ALA A 60 3.90 10.95 -12.85
C ALA A 60 5.22 10.18 -12.85
N PHE A 61 6.03 10.36 -13.89
CA PHE A 61 7.36 9.74 -13.98
C PHE A 61 8.28 10.22 -12.86
N PHE A 62 8.40 11.53 -12.63
CA PHE A 62 9.23 12.05 -11.54
C PHE A 62 8.69 11.65 -10.17
N SER A 63 7.37 11.69 -9.96
CA SER A 63 6.73 11.28 -8.71
C SER A 63 6.99 9.80 -8.40
N LEU A 64 6.81 8.92 -9.39
CA LEU A 64 7.08 7.50 -9.27
C LEU A 64 8.57 7.25 -8.99
N LEU A 65 9.47 7.93 -9.72
CA LEU A 65 10.91 7.78 -9.53
C LEU A 65 11.34 8.18 -8.11
N THR A 66 10.85 9.32 -7.60
CA THR A 66 11.17 9.77 -6.24
C THR A 66 10.61 8.81 -5.19
N SER A 67 9.37 8.34 -5.34
CA SER A 67 8.77 7.35 -4.44
C SER A 67 9.54 6.03 -4.45
N PHE A 68 9.95 5.58 -5.63
CA PHE A 68 10.71 4.36 -5.81
C PHE A 68 12.09 4.42 -5.15
N LEU A 69 12.80 5.55 -5.29
CA LEU A 69 14.08 5.77 -4.64
C LEU A 69 13.96 5.76 -3.12
N ALA A 70 12.94 6.43 -2.57
CA ALA A 70 12.67 6.45 -1.13
C ALA A 70 12.39 5.04 -0.60
N GLN A 71 11.54 4.26 -1.30
CA GLN A 71 11.21 2.90 -0.91
C GLN A 71 12.41 1.95 -1.00
N SER A 72 13.23 2.09 -2.05
CA SER A 72 14.44 1.26 -2.25
C SER A 72 15.46 1.50 -1.14
N LEU A 73 15.65 2.76 -0.72
CA LEU A 73 16.52 3.10 0.41
C LEU A 73 15.98 2.53 1.72
N SER A 74 14.67 2.66 1.98
CA SER A 74 14.05 2.06 3.16
C SER A 74 14.22 0.54 3.21
N LEU A 75 14.09 -0.15 2.08
CA LEU A 75 14.25 -1.60 2.01
C LEU A 75 15.71 -2.01 2.18
N THR A 76 16.65 -1.25 1.61
CA THR A 76 18.09 -1.48 1.76
C THR A 76 18.49 -1.40 3.24
N ASN A 77 18.04 -0.35 3.94
CA ASN A 77 18.32 -0.18 5.36
C ASN A 77 17.66 -1.29 6.19
N PHE A 78 16.42 -1.66 5.88
CA PHE A 78 15.73 -2.78 6.55
C PHE A 78 16.48 -4.11 6.37
N LEU A 79 17.00 -4.39 5.19
CA LEU A 79 17.82 -5.58 4.95
C LEU A 79 19.16 -5.52 5.68
N SER A 80 19.78 -4.33 5.76
CA SER A 80 21.01 -4.12 6.54
C SER A 80 20.82 -4.48 8.01
N ASP A 81 19.74 -3.97 8.59
CA ASP A 81 19.35 -4.26 9.98
C ASP A 81 19.06 -5.75 10.18
N GLY A 82 18.36 -6.38 9.22
CA GLY A 82 18.01 -7.80 9.25
C GLY A 82 19.22 -8.73 9.18
N PHE A 83 20.22 -8.40 8.35
CA PHE A 83 21.47 -9.14 8.22
C PHE A 83 22.55 -8.72 9.23
N LYS A 84 22.25 -7.75 10.12
CA LYS A 84 23.16 -7.20 11.14
C LYS A 84 24.52 -6.78 10.57
N VAL A 85 24.51 -6.21 9.38
CA VAL A 85 25.75 -5.76 8.75
C VAL A 85 26.18 -4.46 9.42
N GLU A 86 27.43 -4.42 9.89
CA GLU A 86 27.98 -3.20 10.46
C GLU A 86 27.96 -2.08 9.42
N HIS A 87 27.30 -0.97 9.75
CA HIS A 87 27.35 0.23 8.94
C HIS A 87 28.79 0.77 8.92
N LYS A 88 29.59 0.37 7.93
CA LYS A 88 30.73 1.18 7.49
C LYS A 88 30.19 2.50 6.92
N GLU A 89 31.06 3.51 6.80
CA GLU A 89 30.74 4.88 6.33
C GLU A 89 29.95 4.99 4.99
N ARG A 90 29.73 3.88 4.29
CA ARG A 90 28.84 3.76 3.14
C ARG A 90 27.94 2.54 3.28
N GLU A 91 26.65 2.73 3.01
CA GLU A 91 25.70 1.63 2.83
C GLU A 91 26.25 0.65 1.77
N PRO A 92 26.29 -0.66 2.06
CA PRO A 92 26.89 -1.62 1.14
C PRO A 92 26.03 -1.71 -0.11
N ILE A 93 26.60 -1.30 -1.24
CA ILE A 93 25.98 -1.38 -2.58
C ILE A 93 25.40 -2.78 -2.85
N GLY A 94 26.01 -3.83 -2.27
CA GLY A 94 25.51 -5.20 -2.32
C GLY A 94 24.08 -5.38 -1.77
N MET A 95 23.68 -4.66 -0.71
CA MET A 95 22.30 -4.72 -0.20
C MET A 95 21.33 -3.98 -1.09
N CYS A 96 21.75 -2.85 -1.67
CA CYS A 96 20.93 -2.13 -2.65
C CYS A 96 20.65 -3.04 -3.87
N LEU A 97 21.67 -3.75 -4.35
CA LEU A 97 21.52 -4.76 -5.39
C LEU A 97 20.58 -5.90 -4.96
N LEU A 98 20.73 -6.42 -3.73
CA LEU A 98 19.84 -7.45 -3.21
C LEU A 98 18.38 -6.98 -3.07
N ALA A 99 18.15 -5.71 -2.74
CA ALA A 99 16.83 -5.12 -2.63
C ALA A 99 16.15 -4.92 -3.99
N LEU A 100 16.94 -4.61 -5.02
CA LEU A 100 16.44 -4.19 -6.34
C LEU A 100 16.39 -5.31 -7.38
N ILE A 101 17.38 -6.20 -7.38
CA ILE A 101 17.52 -7.26 -8.39
C ILE A 101 16.33 -8.23 -8.38
N PRO A 102 15.87 -8.78 -7.23
CA PRO A 102 14.77 -9.74 -7.24
C PRO A 102 13.46 -9.13 -7.78
N PRO A 103 13.00 -7.94 -7.32
CA PRO A 103 11.84 -7.29 -7.91
C PRO A 103 12.00 -6.98 -9.41
N LEU A 104 13.20 -6.58 -9.85
CA LEU A 104 13.48 -6.28 -11.25
C LEU A 104 13.39 -7.53 -12.14
N ILE A 105 13.97 -8.65 -11.71
CA ILE A 105 13.87 -9.93 -12.42
C ILE A 105 12.41 -10.37 -12.52
N VAL A 106 11.67 -10.32 -11.42
CA VAL A 106 10.25 -10.70 -11.39
C VAL A 106 9.43 -9.81 -12.31
N SER A 107 9.70 -8.49 -12.33
CA SER A 107 9.02 -7.54 -13.20
C SER A 107 9.26 -7.80 -14.70
N ILE A 108 10.42 -8.34 -15.08
CA ILE A 108 10.71 -8.68 -16.49
C ILE A 108 10.04 -10.00 -16.89
N ILE A 109 10.01 -10.98 -15.99
CA ILE A 109 9.45 -12.31 -16.29
C ILE A 109 7.91 -12.29 -16.26
N TYR A 110 7.31 -11.56 -15.31
CA TYR A 110 5.86 -11.53 -15.09
C TYR A 110 5.34 -10.08 -15.04
N PRO A 111 5.08 -9.45 -16.20
CA PRO A 111 4.64 -8.05 -16.26
C PRO A 111 3.28 -7.82 -15.59
N ASP A 112 2.37 -8.80 -15.66
CA ASP A 112 1.02 -8.71 -15.10
C ASP A 112 0.96 -8.93 -13.58
N LEU A 113 2.09 -9.28 -12.96
CA LEU A 113 2.13 -9.60 -11.53
C LEU A 113 2.06 -8.36 -10.64
N PHE A 114 2.28 -7.16 -11.19
CA PHE A 114 2.34 -5.92 -10.42
C PHE A 114 1.07 -5.70 -9.58
N PHE A 115 -0.11 -5.77 -10.19
CA PHE A 115 -1.38 -5.55 -9.49
C PHE A 115 -1.70 -6.65 -8.48
N GLN A 116 -1.35 -7.90 -8.78
CA GLN A 116 -1.52 -9.02 -7.85
C GLN A 116 -0.62 -8.87 -6.62
N ALA A 117 0.66 -8.54 -6.83
CA ALA A 117 1.61 -8.28 -5.76
C ALA A 117 1.21 -7.05 -4.94
N PHE A 118 0.73 -5.98 -5.58
CA PHE A 118 0.22 -4.78 -4.93
C PHE A 118 -1.02 -5.09 -4.06
N ASN A 119 -1.99 -5.84 -4.58
CA ASN A 119 -3.17 -6.26 -3.82
C ASN A 119 -2.80 -7.18 -2.64
N PHE A 120 -1.82 -8.07 -2.80
CA PHE A 120 -1.31 -8.89 -1.72
C PHE A 120 -0.65 -8.04 -0.62
N ALA A 121 0.27 -7.15 -1.01
CA ALA A 121 0.98 -6.28 -0.07
C ALA A 121 0.04 -5.29 0.64
N GLY A 122 -0.83 -4.61 -0.11
CA GLY A 122 -1.78 -3.64 0.41
C GLY A 122 -2.92 -4.28 1.22
N GLY A 123 -3.34 -5.49 0.88
CA GLY A 123 -4.38 -6.21 1.61
C GLY A 123 -3.82 -6.90 2.85
N ILE A 124 -3.00 -7.93 2.65
CA ILE A 124 -2.56 -8.82 3.74
C ILE A 124 -1.47 -8.17 4.58
N CYS A 125 -0.38 -7.70 3.95
CA CYS A 125 0.74 -7.16 4.70
C CYS A 125 0.36 -5.90 5.48
N ALA A 126 -0.44 -4.99 4.89
CA ALA A 126 -0.86 -3.77 5.58
C ALA A 126 -1.76 -4.05 6.79
N VAL A 127 -2.72 -4.98 6.69
CA VAL A 127 -3.60 -5.34 7.82
C VAL A 127 -2.81 -5.98 8.97
N VAL A 128 -1.83 -6.82 8.65
CA VAL A 128 -0.95 -7.41 9.67
C VAL A 128 -0.11 -6.32 10.34
N LEU A 129 0.56 -5.46 9.56
CA LEU A 129 1.51 -4.46 10.06
C LEU A 129 0.85 -3.29 10.78
N PHE A 130 -0.29 -2.80 10.29
CA PHE A 130 -0.96 -1.60 10.81
C PHE A 130 -2.23 -1.90 11.62
N GLY A 131 -2.83 -3.07 11.43
CA GLY A 131 -4.01 -3.50 12.21
C GLY A 131 -3.61 -4.38 13.40
N ILE A 132 -3.07 -5.56 13.10
CA ILE A 132 -2.84 -6.62 14.10
C ILE A 132 -1.66 -6.29 15.01
N PHE A 133 -0.49 -5.95 14.46
CA PHE A 133 0.71 -5.68 15.27
C PHE A 133 0.56 -4.52 16.25
N PRO A 134 0.01 -3.35 15.89
CA PRO A 134 -0.14 -2.25 16.84
C PRO A 134 -1.14 -2.59 17.96
N ALA A 135 -2.20 -3.34 17.64
CA ALA A 135 -3.15 -3.83 18.65
C ALA A 135 -2.48 -4.81 19.63
N LEU A 136 -1.66 -5.75 19.15
CA LEU A 136 -0.91 -6.67 20.00
C LEU A 136 0.19 -5.98 20.81
N MET A 137 0.94 -5.06 20.20
CA MET A 137 1.98 -4.28 20.87
C MET A 137 1.40 -3.46 22.02
N THR A 138 0.25 -2.81 21.79
CA THR A 138 -0.44 -2.04 22.85
C THR A 138 -1.02 -2.95 23.93
N TRP A 139 -1.51 -4.15 23.59
CA TRP A 139 -1.98 -5.14 24.56
C TRP A 139 -0.84 -5.63 25.47
N ILE A 140 0.27 -6.09 24.88
CA ILE A 140 1.45 -6.58 25.63
C ILE A 140 2.06 -5.45 26.46
N GLY A 141 2.19 -4.25 25.88
CA GLY A 141 2.71 -3.08 26.57
C GLY A 141 1.90 -2.71 27.81
N ARG A 142 0.56 -2.73 27.71
CA ARG A 142 -0.35 -2.34 28.81
C ARG A 142 -0.52 -3.43 29.88
N TYR A 143 -0.64 -4.69 29.48
CA TYR A 143 -1.06 -5.76 30.41
C TYR A 143 0.06 -6.70 30.85
N HIS A 144 1.15 -6.78 30.09
CA HIS A 144 2.26 -7.68 30.41
C HIS A 144 3.50 -6.93 30.90
N LYS A 145 3.84 -5.81 30.27
CA LYS A 145 5.02 -4.99 30.63
C LYS A 145 4.72 -3.86 31.61
N GLY A 146 3.45 -3.59 31.92
CA GLY A 146 3.06 -2.55 32.87
C GLY A 146 3.43 -1.13 32.45
N ASN A 147 3.72 -0.89 31.17
CA ASN A 147 4.08 0.45 30.68
C ASN A 147 2.82 1.33 30.59
N LEU A 148 2.64 2.18 31.60
CA LEU A 148 1.54 3.13 31.69
C LEU A 148 2.01 4.50 31.17
N SER A 149 2.19 4.63 29.85
CA SER A 149 2.51 5.93 29.23
C SER A 149 1.35 6.94 29.42
N GLU A 150 1.68 8.20 29.67
CA GLU A 150 0.74 9.32 29.87
C GLU A 150 -0.17 9.57 28.65
N ASP A 151 0.35 9.41 27.44
CA ASP A 151 -0.41 9.51 26.18
C ASP A 151 -1.20 8.23 25.87
N ARG A 152 -2.22 7.98 26.70
CA ARG A 152 -3.09 6.82 26.56
C ARG A 152 -4.28 7.11 25.66
N VAL A 153 -4.41 6.35 24.57
CA VAL A 153 -5.68 6.23 23.84
C VAL A 153 -6.75 5.68 24.79
N ARG A 154 -7.75 6.51 25.09
CA ARG A 154 -8.93 6.18 25.91
C ARG A 154 -9.70 5.04 25.23
N GLY A 155 -9.96 3.94 25.94
CA GLY A 155 -10.65 2.78 25.35
C GLY A 155 -10.46 1.43 26.06
N GLY A 156 -9.50 1.32 26.98
CA GLY A 156 -9.34 0.13 27.82
C GLY A 156 -9.09 -1.17 27.02
N ARG A 157 -9.50 -2.32 27.61
CA ARG A 157 -9.41 -3.65 26.97
C ARG A 157 -10.41 -3.85 25.85
N PHE A 158 -11.62 -3.32 26.02
CA PHE A 158 -12.72 -3.53 25.08
C PHE A 158 -12.41 -2.97 23.69
N LEU A 159 -11.95 -1.73 23.60
CA LEU A 159 -11.63 -1.10 22.32
C LEU A 159 -10.47 -1.84 21.61
N LEU A 160 -9.46 -2.30 22.36
CA LEU A 160 -8.36 -3.09 21.78
C LEU A 160 -8.85 -4.43 21.21
N ILE A 161 -9.76 -5.13 21.90
CA ILE A 161 -10.36 -6.37 21.40
C ILE A 161 -11.17 -6.10 20.14
N VAL A 162 -11.97 -5.03 20.11
CA VAL A 162 -12.78 -4.67 18.94
C VAL A 162 -11.89 -4.36 17.74
N VAL A 163 -10.83 -3.57 17.91
CA VAL A 163 -9.88 -3.26 16.83
C VAL A 163 -9.20 -4.52 16.30
N LEU A 164 -8.78 -5.41 17.22
CA LEU A 164 -8.15 -6.67 16.85
C LEU A 164 -9.13 -7.60 16.11
N LEU A 165 -10.38 -7.68 16.55
CA LEU A 165 -11.43 -8.46 15.90
C LEU A 165 -11.69 -7.94 14.48
N ILE A 166 -11.85 -6.63 14.31
CA ILE A 166 -12.04 -6.01 13.00
C ILE A 166 -10.84 -6.30 12.09
N ALA A 167 -9.61 -6.15 12.58
CA ALA A 167 -8.42 -6.45 11.80
C ALA A 167 -8.35 -7.94 11.40
N CYS A 168 -8.73 -8.86 12.30
CA CYS A 168 -8.82 -10.28 11.99
C CYS A 168 -9.89 -10.57 10.92
N VAL A 169 -11.07 -9.93 11.00
CA VAL A 169 -12.12 -10.11 10.00
C VAL A 169 -11.64 -9.67 8.62
N ILE A 170 -11.02 -8.50 8.51
CA ILE A 170 -10.46 -7.99 7.25
C ILE A 170 -9.38 -8.94 6.72
N PHE A 171 -8.51 -9.45 7.61
CA PHE A 171 -7.49 -10.41 7.22
C PHE A 171 -8.10 -11.71 6.67
N PHE A 172 -9.10 -12.28 7.35
CA PHE A 172 -9.79 -13.48 6.89
C PHE A 172 -10.50 -13.26 5.55
N ASP A 173 -11.15 -12.11 5.38
CA ASP A 173 -11.80 -11.74 4.13
C ASP A 173 -10.80 -11.66 2.97
N GLN A 174 -9.67 -10.97 3.18
CA GLN A 174 -8.62 -10.83 2.18
C GLN A 174 -7.98 -12.18 1.84
N VAL A 175 -7.69 -13.01 2.84
CA VAL A 175 -7.16 -14.36 2.64
C VAL A 175 -8.16 -15.24 1.91
N SER A 176 -9.44 -15.16 2.25
CA SER A 176 -10.50 -15.90 1.56
C SER A 176 -10.64 -15.49 0.10
N THR A 177 -10.45 -14.20 -0.20
CA THR A 177 -10.46 -13.66 -1.56
C THR A 177 -9.26 -14.15 -2.38
N MET A 178 -8.09 -14.25 -1.75
CA MET A 178 -6.87 -14.76 -2.40
C MET A 178 -6.85 -16.29 -2.56
N LEU A 179 -7.45 -17.05 -1.62
CA LEU A 179 -7.55 -18.51 -1.66
C LEU A 179 -8.72 -19.00 -2.54
N ASN A 180 -9.82 -18.25 -2.63
CA ASN A 180 -10.90 -18.56 -3.55
C ASN A 180 -10.56 -18.07 -4.96
N PHE A 181 -9.96 -18.95 -5.75
CA PHE A 181 -10.29 -19.05 -7.16
C PHE A 181 -11.83 -19.14 -7.27
N LYS A 182 -12.49 -18.02 -7.61
CA LYS A 182 -13.87 -17.95 -8.11
C LYS A 182 -14.96 -18.63 -7.23
N LEU A 183 -15.29 -18.08 -6.05
CA LEU A 183 -16.49 -18.52 -5.29
C LEU A 183 -17.57 -17.46 -5.08
N ILE A 184 -17.36 -16.22 -5.52
CA ILE A 184 -18.42 -15.21 -5.59
C ILE A 184 -18.45 -14.69 -7.03
N PRO A 185 -19.38 -15.15 -7.88
CA PRO A 185 -19.68 -14.42 -9.11
C PRO A 185 -20.19 -13.06 -8.68
N ARG A 186 -19.42 -12.00 -8.97
CA ARG A 186 -19.94 -10.64 -8.88
C ARG A 186 -20.93 -10.45 -10.05
N PRO A 187 -22.12 -9.91 -9.81
CA PRO A 187 -23.08 -9.59 -10.86
C PRO A 187 -22.54 -8.57 -11.85
#